data_AF-A0A3D3LHI5-F1
#
_entry.id   AF-A0A3D3LHI5-F1
#
_cell.length_a   1.000
_cell.length_b   1.000
_cell.length_c   1.000
_cell.angle_alpha   90.00
_cell.angle_beta   90.00
_cell.angle_gamma   90.00
#
_symmetry.space_group_name_H-M   'P 1'
#
loop_
_entity.id
_entity.type
_entity.pdbx_description
1 polymer ?
#
loop_
_entity_poly.entity_id
_entity_poly.type
_entity_poly.pdbx_seq_one_letter_code
_entity_poly.pdbx_strand_id
1 'polypeptide(L)'
;IIIVLSILRQAMGTQQTPPNQVLIAIALFLSFFIMTPTFNMMNEQVLTPYLDGQMPAETALEDGSTIMKKFMVRNTRKDDLTMFAEMAGESGYETQADVPFSIVLPAFITSELKTAFQIGFLLFLPFLVIDMVIASILMSLGMMMLSPMLVALPFKLLLFVLVDGWSMTVEALVAAYSGV
;
A
#
# COMPACT_ATOMS: atom_id res chain seq x y z
N ILE A 1 1.51 0.55 1.03
CA ILE A 1 1.56 1.22 2.37
C ILE A 1 2.26 2.58 2.36
N ILE A 2 3.57 2.67 2.13
CA ILE A 2 4.34 3.93 2.28
C ILE A 2 3.81 5.09 1.42
N ILE A 3 3.31 4.78 0.21
CA ILE A 3 2.70 5.77 -0.70
C ILE A 3 1.46 6.38 -0.06
N VAL A 4 0.55 5.56 0.47
CA VAL A 4 -0.68 6.01 1.14
C VAL A 4 -0.36 6.90 2.34
N LEU A 5 0.59 6.48 3.19
CA LEU A 5 1.03 7.27 4.35
C LEU A 5 1.66 8.62 3.94
N SER A 6 2.39 8.63 2.83
CA SER A 6 3.00 9.84 2.29
C SER A 6 1.95 10.81 1.74
N ILE A 7 0.94 10.29 1.02
CA ILE A 7 -0.21 11.07 0.53
C ILE A 7 -0.99 11.63 1.71
N LEU A 8 -1.27 10.83 2.75
CA LEU A 8 -1.97 11.28 3.95
C LEU A 8 -1.21 12.42 4.65
N ARG A 9 0.10 12.31 4.82
CA ARG A 9 0.92 13.39 5.38
C ARG A 9 0.78 14.68 4.57
N GLN A 10 0.82 14.58 3.23
CA GLN A 10 0.64 15.74 2.37
C GLN A 10 -0.77 16.32 2.48
N ALA A 11 -1.80 15.47 2.58
CA ALA A 11 -3.20 15.88 2.72
C ALA A 11 -3.44 16.68 4.01
N MET A 12 -2.84 16.25 5.12
CA MET A 12 -2.91 16.96 6.41
C MET A 12 -2.25 18.34 6.37
N GLY A 13 -1.36 18.61 5.41
CA GLY A 13 -0.66 19.90 5.29
C GLY A 13 0.40 20.13 6.37
N THR A 14 0.87 19.07 7.03
CA THR A 14 1.88 19.14 8.08
C THR A 14 3.28 19.34 7.47
N GLN A 15 4.08 20.24 8.04
CA GLN A 15 5.46 20.45 7.60
C GLN A 15 6.34 19.27 8.02
N GLN A 16 6.49 18.28 7.13
CA GLN A 16 7.36 17.11 7.27
C GLN A 16 7.11 16.21 8.50
N THR A 17 6.03 16.45 9.25
CA THR A 17 5.63 15.63 10.40
C THR A 17 4.46 14.74 10.01
N PRO A 18 4.52 13.41 10.15
CA PRO A 18 5.65 12.63 10.66
C PRO A 18 6.86 12.58 9.70
N PRO A 19 8.09 12.49 10.23
CA PRO A 19 9.31 12.34 9.42
C PRO A 19 9.27 11.10 8.52
N ASN A 20 9.99 11.14 7.39
CA ASN A 20 10.07 10.00 6.46
C ASN A 20 10.49 8.69 7.16
N GLN A 21 11.43 8.75 8.10
CA GLN A 21 11.89 7.57 8.85
C GLN A 21 10.77 6.92 9.66
N VAL A 22 9.90 7.73 10.26
CA VAL A 22 8.74 7.22 11.02
C VAL A 22 7.74 6.55 10.06
N LEU A 23 7.48 7.16 8.91
CA LEU A 23 6.58 6.56 7.91
C LEU A 23 7.14 5.23 7.37
N ILE A 24 8.44 5.16 7.12
CA ILE A 24 9.12 3.93 6.68
C ILE A 24 9.03 2.85 7.76
N ALA A 25 9.27 3.20 9.03
CA ALA A 25 9.15 2.26 10.15
C ALA A 25 7.73 1.70 10.27
N ILE A 26 6.71 2.57 10.25
CA ILE A 26 5.30 2.15 10.27
C ILE A 26 5.00 1.25 9.08
N ALA A 27 5.43 1.64 7.88
CA ALA A 27 5.22 0.84 6.67
C ALA A 27 5.86 -0.54 6.78
N LEU A 28 7.09 -0.63 7.32
CA LEU A 28 7.80 -1.89 7.50
C LEU A 28 7.11 -2.80 8.52
N PHE A 29 6.71 -2.27 9.68
CA PHE A 29 5.99 -3.05 10.69
C PHE A 29 4.64 -3.54 10.18
N LEU A 30 3.89 -2.71 9.46
CA LEU A 30 2.63 -3.13 8.83
C LEU A 30 2.88 -4.18 7.74
N SER A 31 3.94 -4.06 6.94
CA SER A 31 4.32 -5.10 5.98
C SER A 31 4.58 -6.44 6.67
N PHE A 32 5.35 -6.46 7.77
CA PHE A 32 5.56 -7.70 8.54
C PHE A 32 4.28 -8.25 9.13
N PHE A 33 3.41 -7.40 9.66
CA PHE A 33 2.10 -7.80 10.17
C PHE A 33 1.23 -8.46 9.08
N ILE A 34 1.10 -7.82 7.91
CA ILE A 34 0.31 -8.34 6.79
C ILE A 34 0.94 -9.62 6.22
N MET A 35 2.27 -9.70 6.13
CA MET A 35 2.98 -10.84 5.56
C MET A 35 3.25 -11.98 6.54
N THR A 36 2.88 -11.85 7.81
CA THR A 36 3.05 -12.90 8.84
C THR A 36 2.62 -14.30 8.36
N PRO A 37 1.44 -14.53 7.76
CA PRO A 37 1.05 -15.86 7.28
C PRO A 37 1.96 -16.39 6.17
N THR A 38 2.42 -15.52 5.27
CA THR A 38 3.37 -15.89 4.20
C THR A 38 4.74 -16.27 4.78
N PHE A 39 5.23 -15.51 5.75
CA PHE A 39 6.50 -15.83 6.42
C PHE A 39 6.42 -17.10 7.26
N ASN A 40 5.31 -17.37 7.93
CA ASN A 40 5.11 -18.62 8.66
C ASN A 40 5.13 -19.82 7.71
N MET A 41 4.40 -19.75 6.59
CA MET A 41 4.44 -20.81 5.57
C MET A 41 5.85 -21.01 5.01
N MET A 42 6.57 -19.93 4.71
CA MET A 42 7.96 -20.00 4.24
C MET A 42 8.88 -20.62 5.30
N ASN A 43 8.70 -20.27 6.57
CA ASN A 43 9.52 -20.81 7.65
C ASN A 43 9.30 -22.31 7.84
N GLU A 44 8.04 -22.74 7.87
CA GLU A 44 7.67 -24.14 8.09
C GLU A 44 8.00 -25.04 6.90
N GLN A 45 7.74 -24.58 5.68
CA GLN A 45 7.85 -25.40 4.48
C GLN A 45 9.24 -25.34 3.83
N VAL A 46 9.99 -24.26 4.05
CA VAL A 46 11.24 -24.00 3.30
C VAL A 46 12.42 -23.77 4.23
N LEU A 47 12.35 -22.78 5.13
CA LEU A 47 13.50 -22.37 5.92
C LEU A 47 13.95 -23.46 6.90
N THR A 48 13.01 -24.02 7.68
CA THR A 48 13.32 -25.04 8.68
C THR A 48 13.84 -26.33 8.04
N PRO A 49 13.17 -26.92 7.02
CA PRO A 49 13.67 -28.12 6.36
C PRO A 49 15.03 -27.93 5.68
N TYR A 50 15.29 -26.75 5.11
CA TYR A 50 16.58 -26.42 4.50
C TYR A 50 17.69 -26.33 5.56
N LEU A 51 17.47 -25.63 6.67
CA LEU A 51 18.44 -25.49 7.76
C LEU A 51 18.74 -26.83 8.45
N ASP A 52 17.74 -27.71 8.53
CA ASP A 52 17.88 -29.06 9.08
C ASP A 52 18.55 -30.05 8.10
N GLY A 53 18.91 -29.60 6.89
CA GLY A 53 19.53 -30.43 5.85
C GLY A 53 18.58 -31.45 5.21
N GLN A 54 17.27 -31.31 5.41
CA GLN A 54 16.23 -32.19 4.87
C GLN A 54 15.81 -31.79 3.45
N MET A 55 16.25 -30.62 2.98
CA MET A 55 15.89 -30.06 1.69
C MET A 55 17.13 -29.49 0.99
N PRO A 56 17.39 -29.82 -0.29
CA PRO A 56 18.45 -29.18 -1.06
C PRO A 56 18.10 -27.73 -1.40
N ALA A 57 19.13 -26.90 -1.60
CA ALA A 57 18.97 -25.45 -1.84
C ALA A 57 18.09 -25.14 -3.07
N GLU A 58 18.18 -25.96 -4.11
CA GLU A 58 17.41 -25.78 -5.36
C GLU A 58 15.91 -25.92 -5.11
N THR A 59 15.49 -26.99 -4.42
CA THR A 59 14.09 -27.20 -4.02
C THR A 59 13.61 -26.11 -3.07
N ALA A 60 14.45 -25.69 -2.11
CA ALA A 60 14.11 -24.61 -1.19
C ALA A 60 13.84 -23.29 -1.92
N LEU A 61 14.64 -22.97 -2.94
CA LEU A 61 14.42 -21.79 -3.78
C LEU A 61 13.14 -21.90 -4.60
N GLU A 62 12.84 -23.05 -5.19
CA GLU A 62 11.63 -23.28 -5.98
C GLU A 62 10.36 -23.17 -5.14
N ASP A 63 10.33 -23.83 -3.98
CA ASP A 63 9.20 -23.81 -3.05
C ASP A 63 9.00 -22.42 -2.43
N GLY A 64 10.09 -21.78 -2.00
CA GLY A 64 10.07 -20.43 -1.45
C GLY A 64 9.57 -19.40 -2.47
N SER A 65 10.04 -19.54 -3.72
CA SER A 65 9.55 -18.73 -4.83
C SER A 65 8.05 -18.98 -5.07
N THR A 66 7.60 -20.23 -5.04
CA THR A 66 6.18 -20.55 -5.21
C THR A 66 5.29 -19.89 -4.14
N ILE A 67 5.71 -19.90 -2.87
CA ILE A 67 4.98 -19.24 -1.77
C ILE A 67 4.89 -17.72 -2.01
N MET A 68 5.99 -17.07 -2.37
CA MET A 68 6.00 -15.63 -2.67
C MET A 68 5.15 -15.29 -3.90
N LYS A 69 5.21 -16.14 -4.93
CA LYS A 69 4.40 -15.96 -6.13
C LYS A 69 2.91 -16.04 -5.83
N LYS A 70 2.49 -17.01 -5.01
CA LYS A 70 1.09 -17.13 -4.57
C LYS A 70 0.60 -15.86 -3.86
N PHE A 71 1.43 -15.26 -3.01
CA PHE A 71 1.11 -13.99 -2.36
C PHE A 71 0.93 -12.87 -3.40
N MET A 72 1.87 -12.69 -4.33
CA MET A 72 1.78 -11.63 -5.34
C MET A 72 0.57 -11.82 -6.25
N VAL A 73 0.36 -13.03 -6.76
CA VAL A 73 -0.76 -13.37 -7.64
C VAL A 73 -2.11 -13.07 -6.96
N ARG A 74 -2.28 -13.46 -5.69
CA ARG A 74 -3.51 -13.17 -4.94
C ARG A 74 -3.80 -11.67 -4.85
N ASN A 75 -2.77 -10.87 -4.68
CA ASN A 75 -2.89 -9.41 -4.52
C ASN A 75 -2.76 -8.63 -5.85
N THR A 76 -2.67 -9.34 -6.99
CA THR A 76 -2.59 -8.71 -8.31
C THR A 76 -3.95 -8.76 -8.99
N ARG A 77 -4.40 -7.64 -9.55
CA ARG A 77 -5.62 -7.61 -10.36
C ARG A 77 -5.45 -8.48 -11.60
N LYS A 78 -6.49 -9.24 -11.94
CA LYS A 78 -6.49 -10.11 -13.12
C LYS A 78 -6.17 -9.35 -14.41
N ASP A 79 -6.76 -8.17 -14.59
CA ASP A 79 -6.54 -7.33 -15.77
C ASP A 79 -5.07 -6.91 -15.91
N ASP A 80 -4.42 -6.54 -14.79
CA ASP A 80 -3.02 -6.13 -14.79
C ASP A 80 -2.12 -7.33 -15.13
N LEU A 81 -2.43 -8.52 -14.58
CA LEU A 81 -1.69 -9.74 -14.90
C LEU A 81 -1.82 -10.14 -16.38
N THR A 82 -3.04 -10.09 -16.92
CA THR A 82 -3.32 -10.38 -18.34
C THR A 82 -2.59 -9.40 -19.25
N MET A 83 -2.65 -8.10 -18.95
CA MET A 83 -1.95 -7.06 -19.72
C MET A 83 -0.45 -7.35 -19.82
N PHE A 84 0.21 -7.68 -18.71
CA PHE A 84 1.64 -8.01 -18.74
C PHE A 84 1.95 -9.33 -19.44
N ALA A 85 1.06 -10.32 -19.36
CA ALA A 85 1.21 -11.58 -20.12
C ALA A 85 1.12 -11.34 -21.63
N GLU A 86 0.13 -10.57 -22.08
CA GLU A 86 -0.03 -10.19 -23.49
C GLU A 86 1.18 -9.41 -24.01
N MET A 87 1.71 -8.48 -23.21
CA MET A 87 2.93 -7.73 -23.56
C MET A 87 4.18 -8.62 -23.69
N ALA A 88 4.25 -9.71 -22.93
CA ALA A 88 5.32 -10.69 -23.03
C ALA A 88 5.16 -11.61 -24.26
N GLY A 89 4.03 -11.55 -24.96
CA GLY A 89 3.71 -12.47 -26.06
C GLY A 89 3.38 -13.89 -25.57
N GLU A 90 3.19 -14.07 -24.26
CA GLU A 90 2.84 -15.35 -23.64
C GLU A 90 1.35 -15.34 -23.29
N SER A 91 0.58 -16.28 -23.83
CA SER A 91 -0.86 -16.41 -23.58
C SER A 91 -1.20 -17.87 -23.28
N GLY A 92 -2.28 -18.09 -22.53
CA GLY A 92 -2.81 -19.45 -22.30
C GLY A 92 -2.30 -20.15 -21.03
N TYR A 93 -1.89 -19.42 -20.00
CA TYR A 93 -1.70 -20.03 -18.67
C TYR A 93 -3.06 -20.51 -18.14
N GLU A 94 -3.20 -21.81 -17.87
CA GLU A 94 -4.44 -22.37 -17.34
C GLU A 94 -4.71 -21.92 -15.92
N THR A 95 -3.65 -21.72 -15.13
CA THR A 95 -3.74 -21.21 -13.76
C THR A 95 -2.84 -20.00 -13.55
N GLN A 96 -3.25 -19.12 -12.63
CA GLN A 96 -2.42 -17.98 -12.22
C GLN A 96 -1.10 -18.41 -11.56
N ALA A 97 -1.00 -19.68 -11.13
CA ALA A 97 0.21 -20.26 -10.58
C ALA A 97 1.23 -20.63 -11.66
N ASP A 98 0.86 -20.67 -12.94
CA ASP A 98 1.78 -21.01 -14.04
C ASP A 98 2.51 -19.79 -14.58
N VAL A 99 2.05 -18.58 -14.23
CA VAL A 99 2.64 -17.33 -14.71
C VAL A 99 4.08 -17.18 -14.17
N PRO A 100 5.07 -16.88 -15.03
CA PRO A 100 6.44 -16.60 -14.62
C PRO A 100 6.59 -15.38 -13.72
N PHE A 101 7.62 -15.40 -12.86
CA PHE A 101 7.97 -14.28 -11.98
C PHE A 101 8.24 -12.97 -12.73
N SER A 102 8.82 -13.06 -13.93
CA SER A 102 9.10 -11.90 -14.80
C SER A 102 7.84 -11.13 -15.20
N ILE A 103 6.67 -11.77 -15.16
CA ILE A 103 5.37 -11.18 -15.49
C ILE A 103 4.62 -10.80 -14.20
N VAL A 104 4.59 -11.70 -13.21
CA VAL A 104 3.89 -11.46 -11.93
C VAL A 104 4.44 -10.26 -11.19
N LEU A 105 5.77 -10.12 -11.10
CA LEU A 105 6.40 -9.05 -10.32
C LEU A 105 6.04 -7.64 -10.81
N PRO A 106 6.22 -7.28 -12.10
CA PRO A 106 5.82 -5.96 -12.59
C PRO A 106 4.30 -5.74 -12.50
N ALA A 107 3.48 -6.76 -12.79
CA ALA A 107 2.03 -6.67 -12.66
C ALA A 107 1.57 -6.39 -11.22
N PHE A 108 2.17 -7.07 -10.24
CA PHE A 108 1.94 -6.84 -8.83
C PHE A 108 2.29 -5.41 -8.42
N ILE A 109 3.48 -4.92 -8.80
CA ILE A 109 3.91 -3.56 -8.45
C ILE A 109 2.95 -2.52 -9.03
N THR A 110 2.54 -2.66 -10.30
CA THR A 110 1.60 -1.71 -10.91
C THR A 110 0.20 -1.76 -10.29
N SER A 111 -0.28 -2.96 -9.96
CA SER A 111 -1.56 -3.17 -9.26
C SER A 111 -1.54 -2.50 -7.89
N GLU A 112 -0.47 -2.69 -7.13
CA GLU A 112 -0.26 -2.08 -5.82
C GLU A 112 -0.15 -0.56 -5.89
N LEU A 113 0.54 -0.01 -6.90
CA LEU A 113 0.59 1.44 -7.12
C LEU A 113 -0.81 2.00 -7.36
N LYS A 114 -1.60 1.37 -8.24
CA LYS A 114 -2.98 1.78 -8.53
C LYS A 114 -3.84 1.77 -7.27
N THR A 115 -3.80 0.67 -6.51
CA THR A 115 -4.53 0.55 -5.23
C THR A 115 -4.08 1.60 -4.22
N ALA A 116 -2.77 1.85 -4.09
CA ALA A 116 -2.23 2.86 -3.19
C ALA A 116 -2.69 4.28 -3.56
N PHE A 117 -2.71 4.63 -4.85
CA PHE A 117 -3.24 5.92 -5.30
C PHE A 117 -4.74 6.05 -5.09
N GLN A 118 -5.51 4.98 -5.29
CA GLN A 118 -6.96 4.98 -5.02
C GLN A 118 -7.25 5.23 -3.53
N ILE A 119 -6.60 4.49 -2.63
CA ILE A 119 -6.74 4.69 -1.18
C ILE A 119 -6.28 6.10 -0.80
N GLY A 120 -5.10 6.52 -1.26
CA GLY A 120 -4.55 7.83 -0.97
C GLY A 120 -5.47 8.96 -1.43
N PHE A 121 -6.07 8.85 -2.62
CA PHE A 121 -7.03 9.82 -3.14
C PHE A 121 -8.30 9.91 -2.27
N LEU A 122 -8.88 8.77 -1.89
CA LEU A 122 -10.07 8.73 -1.04
C LEU A 122 -9.80 9.36 0.34
N LEU A 123 -8.63 9.09 0.93
CA LEU A 123 -8.20 9.73 2.18
C LEU A 123 -7.95 11.23 2.02
N PHE A 124 -7.56 11.69 0.83
CA PHE A 124 -7.28 13.10 0.55
C PHE A 124 -8.55 13.96 0.47
N LEU A 125 -9.65 13.41 -0.04
CA LEU A 125 -10.91 14.12 -0.28
C LEU A 125 -11.44 14.96 0.91
N PRO A 126 -11.56 14.45 2.14
CA PRO A 126 -12.07 15.26 3.27
C PRO A 126 -11.18 16.48 3.56
N PHE A 127 -9.87 16.35 3.42
CA PHE A 127 -8.94 17.46 3.64
C PHE A 127 -9.03 18.52 2.53
N LEU A 128 -9.25 18.09 1.29
CA LEU A 128 -9.48 18.98 0.15
C LEU A 128 -10.75 19.82 0.35
N VAL A 129 -11.82 19.21 0.86
CA VAL A 129 -13.06 19.94 1.18
C VAL A 129 -12.79 21.01 2.24
N ILE A 130 -12.03 20.70 3.30
CA ILE A 130 -11.64 21.70 4.31
C ILE A 130 -10.86 22.84 3.66
N ASP A 131 -9.88 22.54 2.80
CA ASP A 131 -9.09 23.55 2.11
C ASP A 131 -9.95 24.50 1.27
N MET A 132 -10.88 23.96 0.49
CA MET A 132 -11.79 24.76 -0.35
C MET A 132 -12.73 25.63 0.49
N VAL A 133 -13.25 25.11 1.61
CA VAL A 133 -14.14 25.84 2.50
C VAL A 133 -13.38 26.97 3.20
N ILE A 134 -12.22 26.70 3.80
CA ILE A 134 -11.42 27.72 4.50
C ILE A 134 -10.94 28.81 3.52
N ALA A 135 -10.47 28.42 2.33
CA ALA A 135 -10.06 29.38 1.31
C ALA A 135 -11.22 30.31 0.90
N SER A 136 -12.42 29.77 0.68
CA SER A 136 -13.59 30.59 0.30
C SER A 136 -14.02 31.55 1.41
N ILE A 137 -13.97 31.13 2.68
CA ILE A 137 -14.25 32.00 3.84
C ILE A 137 -13.22 33.13 3.95
N LEU A 138 -11.92 32.83 3.85
CA LEU A 138 -10.87 33.85 3.94
C LEU A 138 -10.97 34.89 2.80
N MET A 139 -11.25 34.43 1.58
CA MET A 139 -11.47 35.31 0.44
C MET A 139 -12.71 36.20 0.65
N SER A 140 -13.79 35.64 1.20
CA SER A 140 -15.00 36.41 1.52
C SER A 140 -14.78 37.47 2.60
N LEU A 141 -13.84 37.25 3.52
CA LEU A 141 -13.48 38.22 4.56
C LEU A 141 -12.46 39.26 4.09
N GLY A 142 -12.02 39.20 2.82
CA GLY A 142 -11.00 40.11 2.27
C GLY A 142 -9.58 39.83 2.75
N MET A 143 -9.34 38.71 3.43
CA MET A 143 -8.03 38.35 3.98
C MET A 143 -7.14 37.64 2.95
N MET A 144 -6.81 38.35 1.86
CA MET A 144 -6.01 37.78 0.76
C MET A 144 -4.57 37.42 1.14
N MET A 145 -4.04 38.00 2.22
CA MET A 145 -2.64 37.83 2.65
C MET A 145 -2.43 36.65 3.61
N LEU A 146 -3.49 36.10 4.19
CA LEU A 146 -3.39 34.94 5.07
C LEU A 146 -3.42 33.65 4.23
N SER A 147 -2.42 32.81 4.42
CA SER A 147 -2.37 31.49 3.77
C SER A 147 -3.52 30.60 4.28
N PRO A 148 -4.44 30.16 3.40
CA PRO A 148 -5.53 29.26 3.79
C PRO A 148 -5.03 27.95 4.40
N MET A 149 -3.86 27.48 3.99
CA MET A 149 -3.24 26.25 4.50
C MET A 149 -2.93 26.33 6.00
N LEU A 150 -2.43 27.47 6.47
CA LEU A 150 -2.11 27.67 7.89
C LEU A 150 -3.37 27.69 8.76
N VAL A 151 -4.45 28.26 8.24
CA VAL A 151 -5.75 28.34 8.92
C VAL A 151 -6.46 26.98 8.91
N ALA A 152 -6.34 26.21 7.82
CA ALA A 152 -6.97 24.90 7.67
C ALA A 152 -6.30 23.80 8.51
N LEU A 153 -4.98 23.89 8.74
CA LEU A 153 -4.20 22.88 9.47
C LEU A 153 -4.82 22.41 10.79
N PRO A 154 -5.20 23.28 11.76
CA PRO A 154 -5.82 22.85 13.01
C PRO A 154 -7.14 22.10 12.80
N PHE A 155 -7.96 22.51 11.82
CA PHE A 155 -9.23 21.83 11.51
C PHE A 155 -8.99 20.44 10.91
N LYS A 156 -7.97 20.30 10.04
CA LYS A 156 -7.58 19.01 9.47
C LYS A 156 -7.10 18.05 10.55
N LEU A 157 -6.24 18.53 11.46
CA LEU A 157 -5.73 17.73 12.58
C LEU A 157 -6.87 17.34 13.54
N LEU A 158 -7.77 18.28 13.85
CA LEU A 158 -8.95 18.01 14.67
C LEU A 158 -9.82 16.92 14.03
N LEU A 159 -10.18 17.08 12.75
CA LEU A 159 -10.97 16.08 12.03
C LEU A 159 -10.29 14.71 12.07
N PHE A 160 -8.99 14.66 11.75
CA PHE A 160 -8.23 13.42 11.71
C PHE A 160 -8.19 12.71 13.06
N VAL A 161 -8.05 13.45 14.17
CA VAL A 161 -8.08 12.86 15.52
C VAL A 161 -9.51 12.44 15.91
N LEU A 162 -10.52 13.23 15.58
CA LEU A 162 -11.92 12.95 15.93
C LEU A 162 -12.46 11.67 15.29
N VAL A 163 -12.03 11.35 14.07
CA VAL A 163 -12.45 10.14 13.35
C VAL A 163 -11.52 8.94 13.60
N ASP A 164 -10.57 9.08 14.53
CA ASP A 164 -9.50 8.11 14.73
C ASP A 164 -8.79 7.72 13.41
N GLY A 165 -8.33 8.75 12.69
CA GLY A 165 -7.86 8.61 11.31
C GLY A 165 -6.64 7.71 11.16
N TRP A 166 -5.85 7.49 12.22
CA TRP A 166 -4.76 6.50 12.20
C TRP A 166 -5.31 5.08 12.10
N SER A 167 -6.24 4.71 12.97
CA SER A 167 -6.88 3.38 12.93
C SER A 167 -7.58 3.16 11.60
N MET A 168 -8.37 4.14 11.14
CA MET A 168 -9.07 4.05 9.85
C MET A 168 -8.11 3.89 8.65
N THR A 169 -6.96 4.58 8.67
CA THR A 169 -5.95 4.44 7.60
C THR A 169 -5.30 3.06 7.62
N VAL A 170 -4.95 2.55 8.81
CA VAL A 170 -4.34 1.22 8.96
C VAL A 170 -5.34 0.13 8.56
N GLU A 171 -6.60 0.25 8.98
CA GLU A 171 -7.67 -0.67 8.58
C GLU A 171 -7.85 -0.69 7.07
N ALA A 172 -7.91 0.46 6.40
CA ALA A 172 -8.03 0.53 4.94
C ALA A 172 -6.83 -0.13 4.23
N LEU A 173 -5.62 0.03 4.79
CA LEU A 173 -4.40 -0.59 4.27
C LEU A 173 -4.40 -2.10 4.45
N VAL A 174 -4.79 -2.61 5.62
CA VAL A 174 -4.85 -4.05 5.90
C VAL A 174 -5.97 -4.71 5.11
N ALA A 175 -7.13 -4.06 5.03
CA ALA A 175 -8.29 -4.52 4.26
C ALA A 175 -7.96 -4.73 2.78
N ALA A 176 -7.07 -3.92 2.22
CA ALA A 176 -6.62 -4.07 0.83
C ALA A 176 -5.91 -5.41 0.55
N TYR A 177 -5.31 -6.03 1.57
CA TYR A 177 -4.65 -7.34 1.47
C TYR A 177 -5.49 -8.49 2.02
N SER A 178 -6.57 -8.21 2.75
CA SER A 178 -7.47 -9.23 3.31
C SER A 178 -8.79 -9.40 2.53
N GLY A 179 -9.15 -8.43 1.67
CA GLY A 179 -10.41 -8.38 0.92
C GLY A 179 -10.30 -8.75 -0.57
N VAL A 180 -9.19 -9.38 -0.98
CA VAL A 180 -8.96 -9.99 -2.29
C VAL A 180 -8.52 -11.44 -2.10
#